data_AF-A0A1V1ZCU4-F1
#
_entry.id   AF-A0A1V1ZCU4-F1
#
_cell.length_a   1.000
_cell.length_b   1.000
_cell.length_c   1.000
_cell.angle_alpha   90.00
_cell.angle_beta   90.00
_cell.angle_gamma   90.00
#
_symmetry.space_group_name_H-M   'P 1'
#
loop_
_entity.id
_entity.type
_entity.pdbx_description
1 polymer ?
#
loop_
_entity_poly.entity_id
_entity_poly.type
_entity_poly.pdbx_seq_one_letter_code
_entity_poly.pdbx_strand_id
1 'polypeptide(L)'
;MSFSTFSQEATQEPQETANKGVITSQEEYNYLTKGYPQAIELGLGIKEGYEFKTIKDFEYNGFKLKYQYLIHTESQEKKALSIIVTKLKSDRSEYLCLPFNNAELLTEYLKSINGIGLTMRSVVDVFNTSLLSNLIEFKANQVKS
;
A
#
# COMPACT_ATOMS: atom_id res chain seq x y z
N MET A 1 11.71 -44.51 51.93
CA MET A 1 11.83 -43.04 51.78
C MET A 1 11.15 -42.69 50.47
N SER A 2 9.91 -42.23 50.52
CA SER A 2 9.10 -41.92 49.35
C SER A 2 9.26 -40.45 49.01
N PHE A 3 9.75 -40.15 47.81
CA PHE A 3 9.73 -38.81 47.24
C PHE A 3 8.41 -38.63 46.50
N SER A 4 7.51 -37.84 47.07
CA SER A 4 6.27 -37.44 46.41
C SER A 4 6.58 -36.39 45.35
N THR A 5 6.20 -36.72 44.12
CA THR A 5 6.17 -35.90 42.92
C THR A 5 5.43 -34.57 43.16
N PHE A 6 6.14 -33.46 43.05
CA PHE A 6 5.55 -32.12 42.94
C PHE A 6 5.50 -31.78 41.44
N SER A 7 4.29 -31.80 40.87
CA SER A 7 4.06 -31.37 39.48
C SER A 7 4.13 -29.86 39.41
N GLN A 8 5.01 -29.34 38.55
CA GLN A 8 5.04 -27.93 38.20
C GLN A 8 3.80 -27.61 37.37
N GLU A 9 2.93 -26.72 37.89
CA GLU A 9 1.91 -26.05 37.10
C GLU A 9 2.62 -25.22 36.02
N ALA A 10 2.38 -25.58 34.75
CA ALA A 10 2.76 -24.75 33.63
C ALA A 10 1.87 -23.50 33.64
N THR A 11 2.42 -22.38 34.10
CA THR A 11 1.87 -21.06 33.85
C THR A 11 1.89 -20.84 32.34
N GLN A 12 0.74 -21.02 31.70
CA GLN A 12 0.54 -20.65 30.31
C GLN A 12 0.63 -19.12 30.23
N GLU A 13 1.66 -18.62 29.54
CA GLU A 13 1.75 -17.22 29.12
C GLU A 13 0.49 -16.86 28.30
N PRO A 14 -0.09 -15.67 28.48
CA PRO A 14 -1.23 -15.25 27.67
C PRO A 14 -0.80 -15.21 26.20
N GLN A 15 -1.42 -16.05 25.36
CA GLN A 15 -1.31 -15.90 23.91
C GLN A 15 -2.06 -14.64 23.51
N GLU A 16 -1.35 -13.51 23.53
CA GLU A 16 -1.73 -12.29 22.87
C GLU A 16 -1.81 -12.60 21.38
N THR A 17 -3.02 -12.71 20.84
CA THR A 17 -3.27 -12.83 19.41
C THR A 17 -2.77 -11.55 18.74
N ALA A 18 -1.49 -11.53 18.38
CA ALA A 18 -0.91 -10.51 17.53
C ALA A 18 -1.60 -10.60 16.18
N ASN A 19 -2.59 -9.72 15.99
CA ASN A 19 -3.14 -9.40 14.69
C ASN A 19 -1.95 -8.85 13.89
N LYS A 20 -1.23 -9.73 13.17
CA LYS A 20 -0.09 -9.36 12.34
C LYS A 20 -0.66 -8.53 11.20
N GLY A 21 -0.84 -7.24 11.46
CA GLY A 21 -1.38 -6.30 10.50
C GLY A 21 -0.52 -6.35 9.24
N VAL A 22 -1.13 -6.17 8.08
CA VAL A 22 -0.36 -6.11 6.83
C VAL A 22 0.53 -4.87 6.89
N ILE A 23 1.84 -5.07 6.90
CA ILE A 23 2.85 -4.01 6.97
C ILE A 23 3.64 -4.04 5.67
N THR A 24 3.75 -2.89 5.00
CA THR A 24 4.60 -2.75 3.82
C THR A 24 6.06 -2.83 4.23
N SER A 25 6.83 -3.68 3.55
CA SER A 25 8.27 -3.78 3.71
C SER A 25 9.01 -2.72 2.90
N GLN A 26 10.25 -2.44 3.28
CA GLN A 26 11.11 -1.53 2.52
C GLN A 26 11.36 -2.03 1.09
N GLU A 27 11.43 -3.35 0.90
CA GLU A 27 11.61 -3.96 -0.43
C GLU A 27 10.40 -3.71 -1.34
N GLU A 28 9.19 -3.90 -0.83
CA GLU A 28 7.94 -3.63 -1.55
C GLU A 28 7.83 -2.16 -1.93
N TYR A 29 8.17 -1.26 -0.99
CA TYR A 29 8.18 0.18 -1.25
C TYR A 29 9.20 0.57 -2.33
N ASN A 30 10.43 0.06 -2.23
CA ASN A 30 11.49 0.33 -3.20
C ASN A 30 11.14 -0.25 -4.58
N TYR A 31 10.51 -1.42 -4.61
CA TYR A 31 10.01 -2.00 -5.85
C TYR A 31 8.98 -1.07 -6.49
N LEU A 32 7.96 -0.60 -5.78
CA LEU A 32 6.92 0.26 -6.37
C LEU A 32 7.42 1.64 -6.83
N THR A 33 8.40 2.20 -6.13
CA THR A 33 8.89 3.57 -6.40
C THR A 33 10.05 3.63 -7.38
N LYS A 34 10.86 2.57 -7.51
CA LYS A 34 12.06 2.55 -8.35
C LYS A 34 12.11 1.34 -9.27
N GLY A 35 11.91 0.15 -8.72
CA GLY A 35 12.06 -1.11 -9.46
C GLY A 35 11.01 -1.29 -10.57
N TYR A 36 9.74 -1.02 -10.28
CA TYR A 36 8.64 -1.12 -11.22
C TYR A 36 8.72 -0.09 -12.36
N PRO A 37 9.00 1.20 -12.12
CA PRO A 37 9.29 2.14 -13.21
C PRO A 37 10.37 1.63 -14.16
N GLN A 38 11.50 1.16 -13.60
CA GLN A 38 12.61 0.61 -14.40
C GLN A 38 12.20 -0.65 -15.16
N ALA A 39 11.43 -1.53 -14.54
CA ALA A 39 10.91 -2.72 -15.21
C ALA A 39 10.04 -2.35 -16.42
N ILE A 40 9.14 -1.38 -16.28
CA ILE A 40 8.31 -0.88 -17.38
C ILE A 40 9.16 -0.26 -18.50
N GLU A 41 10.16 0.55 -18.17
CA GLU A 41 11.08 1.13 -19.16
C GLU A 41 11.85 0.06 -19.95
N LEU A 42 12.20 -1.04 -19.29
CA LEU A 42 12.90 -2.18 -19.90
C LEU A 42 11.96 -3.18 -20.58
N GLY A 43 10.64 -2.95 -20.57
CA GLY A 43 9.65 -3.90 -21.09
C GLY A 43 9.56 -5.20 -20.29
N LEU A 44 10.03 -5.19 -19.03
CA LEU A 44 9.94 -6.30 -18.10
C LEU A 44 8.56 -6.33 -17.43
N GLY A 45 8.15 -7.53 -17.04
CA GLY A 45 6.90 -7.76 -16.33
C GLY A 45 6.96 -7.35 -14.84
N ILE A 46 5.89 -7.70 -14.14
CA ILE A 46 5.81 -7.58 -12.68
C ILE A 46 6.80 -8.57 -12.05
N LYS A 47 7.39 -8.21 -10.90
CA LYS A 47 8.27 -9.09 -10.13
C LYS A 47 7.55 -10.40 -9.81
N GLU A 48 8.24 -11.52 -9.96
CA GLU A 48 7.71 -12.83 -9.61
C GLU A 48 7.23 -12.86 -8.15
N GLY A 49 6.12 -13.57 -7.89
CA GLY A 49 5.46 -13.59 -6.59
C GLY A 49 4.53 -12.40 -6.32
N TYR A 50 4.38 -11.47 -7.27
CA TYR A 50 3.50 -10.32 -7.15
C TYR A 50 2.57 -10.14 -8.34
N GLU A 51 1.42 -9.55 -8.07
CA GLU A 51 0.47 -9.08 -9.08
C GLU A 51 -0.05 -7.69 -8.75
N PHE A 52 -0.52 -6.98 -9.78
CA PHE A 52 -1.23 -5.72 -9.62
C PHE A 52 -2.72 -5.89 -9.84
N LYS A 53 -3.52 -5.41 -8.88
CA LYS A 53 -4.97 -5.31 -9.03
C LYS A 53 -5.38 -3.84 -9.11
N THR A 54 -5.85 -3.42 -10.28
CA THR A 54 -6.35 -2.06 -10.47
C THR A 54 -7.61 -1.84 -9.63
N ILE A 55 -7.61 -0.74 -8.88
CA ILE A 55 -8.74 -0.29 -8.07
C ILE A 55 -9.52 0.76 -8.86
N LYS A 56 -8.79 1.70 -9.45
CA LYS A 56 -9.36 2.82 -10.21
C LYS A 56 -8.34 3.34 -11.21
N ASP A 57 -8.81 3.64 -12.41
CA ASP A 57 -8.05 4.35 -13.45
C ASP A 57 -8.99 5.46 -13.98
N PHE A 58 -8.47 6.66 -14.15
CA PHE A 58 -9.23 7.80 -14.67
C PHE A 58 -8.30 8.90 -15.18
N GLU A 59 -8.88 9.81 -15.95
CA GLU A 59 -8.20 11.00 -16.44
C GLU A 59 -8.80 12.26 -15.82
N TYR A 60 -7.96 13.21 -15.44
CA TYR A 60 -8.38 14.47 -14.86
C TYR A 60 -7.36 15.57 -15.18
N ASN A 61 -7.86 16.70 -15.69
CA ASN A 61 -7.05 17.91 -15.96
C ASN A 61 -5.76 17.66 -16.77
N GLY A 62 -5.82 16.76 -17.77
CA GLY A 62 -4.65 16.41 -18.60
C GLY A 62 -3.67 15.43 -17.95
N PHE A 63 -4.06 14.78 -16.87
CA PHE A 63 -3.32 13.71 -16.21
C PHE A 63 -4.13 12.42 -16.22
N LYS A 64 -3.44 11.29 -16.34
CA LYS A 64 -4.00 9.97 -16.09
C LYS A 64 -3.51 9.47 -14.74
N LEU A 65 -4.42 8.95 -13.93
CA LEU A 65 -4.13 8.43 -12.61
C LEU A 65 -4.57 6.98 -12.52
N LYS A 66 -3.67 6.12 -12.07
CA LYS A 66 -3.93 4.71 -11.84
C LYS A 66 -3.61 4.34 -10.40
N TYR A 67 -4.60 3.79 -9.72
CA TYR A 67 -4.50 3.25 -8.36
C TYR A 67 -4.59 1.74 -8.44
N GLN A 68 -3.60 1.05 -7.89
CA GLN A 68 -3.53 -0.41 -7.93
C GLN A 68 -2.93 -0.98 -6.65
N TYR A 69 -3.46 -2.11 -6.18
CA TYR A 69 -2.84 -2.86 -5.10
C TYR A 69 -1.69 -3.69 -5.62
N LEU A 70 -0.58 -3.68 -4.88
CA LEU A 70 0.43 -4.73 -4.98
C LEU A 70 -0.02 -5.91 -4.10
N ILE A 71 -0.18 -7.08 -4.70
CA ILE A 71 -0.65 -8.29 -4.01
C ILE A 71 0.44 -9.34 -4.10
N HIS A 72 0.77 -9.96 -2.97
CA HIS A 72 1.66 -11.13 -2.95
C HIS A 72 0.86 -12.36 -3.36
N THR A 73 1.27 -13.08 -4.41
CA THR A 73 0.44 -14.11 -5.04
C THR A 73 0.21 -15.32 -4.15
N GLU A 74 1.21 -15.74 -3.36
CA GLU A 74 1.09 -16.92 -2.49
C GLU A 74 0.17 -16.67 -1.29
N SER A 75 0.30 -15.49 -0.66
CA SER A 75 -0.48 -15.17 0.55
C SER A 75 -1.78 -14.43 0.25
N GLN A 76 -1.98 -13.96 -0.99
CA GLN A 76 -3.09 -13.10 -1.41
C GLN A 76 -3.20 -11.79 -0.59
N GLU A 77 -2.12 -11.40 0.09
CA GLU A 77 -2.09 -10.20 0.92
C GLU A 77 -1.82 -8.96 0.09
N LYS A 78 -2.64 -7.92 0.29
CA LYS A 78 -2.43 -6.58 -0.29
C LYS A 78 -1.30 -5.89 0.46
N LYS A 79 -0.13 -5.78 -0.13
CA LYS A 79 1.08 -5.29 0.53
C LYS A 79 1.20 -3.76 0.54
N ALA A 80 0.75 -3.09 -0.52
CA ALA A 80 0.80 -1.65 -0.64
C ALA A 80 -0.16 -1.13 -1.71
N LEU A 81 -0.38 0.19 -1.75
CA LEU A 81 -1.11 0.87 -2.81
C LEU A 81 -0.14 1.64 -3.70
N SER A 82 -0.07 1.26 -4.97
CA SER A 82 0.68 1.98 -6.01
C SER A 82 -0.21 3.03 -6.65
N ILE A 83 0.33 4.23 -6.80
CA ILE A 83 -0.32 5.39 -7.42
C ILE A 83 0.59 5.85 -8.56
N ILE A 84 0.09 5.79 -9.79
CA ILE A 84 0.82 6.23 -10.99
C ILE A 84 0.12 7.46 -11.51
N VAL A 85 0.88 8.54 -11.71
CA VAL A 85 0.38 9.81 -12.25
C VAL A 85 1.11 10.12 -13.53
N THR A 86 0.42 10.06 -14.66
CA THR A 86 0.99 10.29 -15.98
C THR A 86 0.49 11.61 -16.56
N LYS A 87 1.39 12.47 -17.03
CA LYS A 87 1.01 13.69 -17.73
C LYS A 87 0.78 13.38 -19.22
N LEU A 88 -0.46 13.52 -19.70
CA LEU A 88 -0.86 13.13 -21.05
C LEU A 88 -0.10 13.89 -22.17
N LYS A 89 0.41 15.09 -21.87
CA LYS A 89 1.13 15.92 -22.86
C LYS A 89 2.62 15.60 -22.99
N SER A 90 3.20 14.80 -22.09
CA SER A 90 4.66 14.58 -22.08
C SER A 90 5.07 13.15 -21.76
N ASP A 91 4.11 12.22 -21.68
CA ASP A 91 4.28 10.81 -21.27
C ASP A 91 5.10 10.59 -19.99
N ARG A 92 5.30 11.65 -19.21
CA ARG A 92 6.06 11.60 -17.96
C ARG A 92 5.16 11.04 -16.89
N SER A 93 5.58 9.92 -16.31
CA SER A 93 4.88 9.23 -15.24
C SER A 93 5.67 9.35 -13.94
N GLU A 94 4.97 9.70 -12.86
CA GLU A 94 5.51 9.65 -11.50
C GLU A 94 4.88 8.45 -10.78
N TYR A 95 5.71 7.70 -10.05
CA TYR A 95 5.32 6.47 -9.37
C TYR A 95 5.44 6.66 -7.86
N LEU A 96 4.31 6.57 -7.18
CA LEU A 96 4.22 6.74 -5.73
C LEU A 96 3.74 5.44 -5.09
N CYS A 97 4.17 5.21 -3.85
CA CYS A 97 3.73 4.09 -3.03
C CYS A 97 3.12 4.62 -1.73
N LEU A 98 1.83 4.36 -1.50
CA LEU A 98 1.22 4.55 -0.20
C LEU A 98 1.37 3.25 0.61
N PRO A 99 2.21 3.23 1.65
CA PRO A 99 2.46 2.03 2.44
C PRO A 99 1.34 1.77 3.46
N PHE A 100 1.21 0.51 3.85
CA PHE A 100 0.32 0.06 4.91
C PHE A 100 1.10 -0.13 6.21
N ASN A 101 0.56 0.42 7.30
CA ASN A 101 1.04 0.23 8.67
C ASN A 101 2.55 0.43 8.88
N ASN A 102 3.17 1.32 8.12
CA ASN A 102 4.60 1.66 8.25
C ASN A 102 4.79 3.18 8.25
N ALA A 103 5.03 3.75 9.43
CA ALA A 103 5.11 5.20 9.63
C ALA A 103 6.36 5.84 8.99
N GLU A 104 7.48 5.10 8.96
CA GLU A 104 8.72 5.56 8.33
C GLU A 104 8.53 5.70 6.82
N LEU A 105 8.00 4.64 6.19
CA LEU A 105 7.68 4.67 4.75
C LEU A 105 6.59 5.69 4.42
N LEU A 106 5.64 5.91 5.32
CA LEU A 106 4.62 6.94 5.12
C LEU A 106 5.26 8.32 5.07
N THR A 107 6.29 8.57 5.88
CA THR A 107 7.05 9.82 5.84
C THR A 107 7.79 9.97 4.51
N GLU A 108 8.36 8.90 3.98
CA GLU A 108 8.98 8.90 2.65
C GLU A 108 7.96 9.17 1.54
N TYR A 109 6.78 8.56 1.60
CA TYR A 109 5.68 8.86 0.69
C TYR A 109 5.29 10.34 0.71
N LEU A 110 5.16 10.92 1.91
CA LEU A 110 4.85 12.34 2.08
C LEU A 110 5.97 13.24 1.52
N LYS A 111 7.24 12.84 1.61
CA LYS A 111 8.33 13.56 0.92
C LYS A 111 8.19 13.45 -0.59
N SER A 112 7.92 12.25 -1.12
CA SER A 112 7.75 12.03 -2.56
C SER A 112 6.59 12.85 -3.14
N ILE A 113 5.42 12.88 -2.50
CA ILE A 113 4.27 13.67 -2.98
C ILE A 113 4.49 15.18 -2.84
N ASN A 114 5.35 15.62 -1.91
CA ASN A 114 5.75 17.03 -1.84
C ASN A 114 6.80 17.38 -2.91
N GLY A 115 7.57 16.39 -3.37
CA GLY A 115 8.59 16.54 -4.40
C GLY A 115 8.06 16.50 -5.84
N ILE A 116 6.88 15.91 -6.08
CA ILE A 116 6.24 15.99 -7.40
C ILE A 116 5.75 17.42 -7.66
N GLY A 117 5.79 17.85 -8.92
CA GLY A 117 5.38 19.22 -9.29
C GLY A 117 3.97 19.56 -8.79
N LEU A 118 3.76 20.84 -8.43
CA LEU A 118 2.53 21.34 -7.77
C LEU A 118 1.22 20.88 -8.43
N THR A 119 1.20 20.80 -9.77
CA THR A 119 0.03 20.36 -10.54
C THR A 119 -0.30 18.88 -10.33
N MET A 120 0.69 17.99 -10.39
CA MET A 120 0.51 16.56 -10.14
C MET A 120 0.06 16.31 -8.69
N ARG A 121 0.71 16.99 -7.73
CA ARG A 121 0.31 16.93 -6.32
C ARG A 121 -1.15 17.30 -6.12
N SER A 122 -1.57 18.44 -6.66
CA SER A 122 -2.94 18.93 -6.50
C SER A 122 -3.96 17.91 -7.01
N VAL A 123 -3.65 17.24 -8.12
CA VAL A 123 -4.51 16.18 -8.64
C VAL A 123 -4.56 15.00 -7.68
N VAL A 124 -3.42 14.48 -7.22
CA VAL A 124 -3.39 13.38 -6.23
C VAL A 124 -4.15 13.73 -4.96
N ASP A 125 -4.00 14.95 -4.44
CA ASP A 125 -4.66 15.42 -3.22
C ASP A 125 -6.20 15.44 -3.36
N VAL A 126 -6.71 15.95 -4.49
CA VAL A 126 -8.15 15.94 -4.81
C VAL A 126 -8.68 14.51 -4.83
N PHE A 127 -7.95 13.58 -5.45
CA PHE A 127 -8.40 12.20 -5.56
C PHE A 127 -8.30 11.42 -4.25
N ASN A 128 -7.23 11.61 -3.49
CA ASN A 128 -7.09 11.03 -2.16
C ASN A 128 -8.24 11.50 -1.26
N THR A 129 -8.58 12.78 -1.31
CA THR A 129 -9.72 13.34 -0.57
C THR A 129 -11.03 12.67 -1.00
N SER A 130 -11.29 12.55 -2.31
CA SER A 130 -12.49 11.87 -2.82
C SER A 130 -12.56 10.39 -2.40
N LEU A 131 -11.45 9.66 -2.47
CA LEU A 131 -11.40 8.26 -2.03
C LEU A 131 -11.70 8.14 -0.53
N LEU A 132 -11.12 9.01 0.30
CA LEU A 132 -11.39 9.03 1.74
C LEU A 132 -12.85 9.36 2.05
N SER A 133 -13.42 10.39 1.41
CA SER A 133 -14.84 10.72 1.58
C SER A 133 -15.75 9.54 1.23
N ASN A 134 -15.53 8.90 0.07
CA ASN A 134 -16.31 7.73 -0.34
C ASN A 134 -16.16 6.55 0.64
N LEU A 135 -14.95 6.32 1.17
CA LEU A 135 -14.69 5.27 2.15
C LEU A 135 -15.40 5.55 3.49
N ILE A 136 -15.41 6.81 3.94
CA ILE A 136 -16.10 7.23 5.16
C ILE A 136 -17.60 7.05 4.98
N GLU A 137 -18.18 7.51 3.87
CA GLU A 137 -19.61 7.35 3.56
C GLU A 137 -20.01 5.88 3.51
N PHE A 138 -19.22 5.04 2.83
CA PHE A 138 -19.46 3.61 2.75
C PHE A 138 -19.48 2.97 4.14
N LYS A 139 -18.48 3.26 4.97
CA LYS A 139 -18.43 2.71 6.34
C LYS A 139 -19.55 3.25 7.22
N ALA A 140 -19.90 4.53 7.09
CA ALA A 140 -20.99 5.14 7.86
C ALA A 140 -22.35 4.50 7.52
N ASN A 141 -22.55 4.09 6.26
CA ASN A 141 -23.77 3.41 5.84
C ASN A 141 -23.84 1.95 6.33
N GLN A 142 -22.71 1.24 6.42
CA GLN A 142 -22.65 -0.12 6.96
C GLN A 142 -22.96 -0.18 8.47
N VAL A 143 -22.65 0.87 9.23
CA VAL A 143 -22.93 0.94 10.68
C VAL A 143 -24.42 1.19 10.97
N LYS A 144 -25.19 1.67 9.99
CA LYS A 144 -26.62 1.96 10.15
C LYS A 144 -27.54 0.80 9.74
N SER A 145 -27.00 -0.31 9.26
CA SER A 145 -27.75 -1.48 8.80
C SER A 145 -27.52 -2.69 9.69
#